data_AF-A0A523IFX9-F1
#
_entry.id   AF-A0A523IFX9-F1
#
_cell.length_a   1.000
_cell.length_b   1.000
_cell.length_c   1.000
_cell.angle_alpha   90.00
_cell.angle_beta   90.00
_cell.angle_gamma   90.00
#
_symmetry.space_group_name_H-M   'P 1'
#
loop_
_entity.id
_entity.type
_entity.pdbx_description
1 polymer ?
#
loop_
_entity_poly.entity_id
_entity_poly.type
_entity_poly.pdbx_seq_one_letter_code
_entity_poly.pdbx_strand_id
1 'polypeptide(L)'
;MVILEAADISVPDSSNLQEVGSLNTEGTALGVVISGQYIYLTVGEAGFRVIDISTPETPVEVGSWDTNGTARGLAGSGNLVFVADAEQGLIVIIQTRLTRQQRFAIRLSKTVM
;
A
#
# COMPACT_ATOMS: atom_id res chain seq x y z
N MET A 1 -44.43 0.33 -3.14
CA MET A 1 -43.71 0.51 -4.41
C MET A 1 -42.36 1.13 -4.05
N VAL A 2 -41.29 0.32 -4.05
CA VAL A 2 -39.93 0.79 -3.78
C VAL A 2 -39.32 1.14 -5.13
N ILE A 3 -38.96 2.40 -5.33
CA ILE A 3 -38.26 2.84 -6.53
C ILE A 3 -36.78 2.57 -6.25
N LEU A 4 -36.22 1.55 -6.91
CA LEU A 4 -34.78 1.39 -7.00
C LEU A 4 -34.29 2.43 -8.01
N GLU A 5 -33.73 3.52 -7.53
CA GLU A 5 -32.89 4.37 -8.39
C GLU A 5 -31.62 3.58 -8.68
N ALA A 6 -31.45 3.21 -9.96
CA ALA A 6 -30.17 2.72 -10.44
C ALA A 6 -29.15 3.84 -10.23
N ALA A 7 -28.21 3.65 -9.31
CA ALA A 7 -27.05 4.52 -9.20
C ALA A 7 -26.31 4.45 -10.53
N ASP A 8 -26.13 5.60 -11.17
CA ASP A 8 -25.40 5.73 -12.41
C ASP A 8 -23.97 5.17 -12.22
N ILE A 9 -23.63 4.14 -12.99
CA ILE A 9 -22.31 3.52 -13.04
C ILE A 9 -21.44 4.16 -14.14
N SER A 10 -21.82 5.35 -14.63
CA SER A 10 -21.04 6.06 -15.63
C SER A 10 -19.59 6.26 -15.18
N VAL A 11 -18.67 6.07 -16.12
CA VAL A 11 -17.26 6.35 -15.94
C VAL A 11 -17.15 7.81 -15.48
N PRO A 12 -16.46 8.11 -14.37
CA PRO A 12 -16.26 9.49 -13.93
C PRO A 12 -15.76 10.31 -15.12
N ASP A 13 -16.38 11.47 -15.37
CA ASP A 13 -15.98 12.36 -16.46
C ASP A 13 -14.47 12.63 -16.37
N SER A 14 -13.71 11.98 -17.26
CA SER A 14 -12.26 11.96 -17.20
C SER A 14 -11.64 13.31 -17.55
N SER A 15 -12.44 14.26 -18.05
CA SER A 15 -12.01 15.62 -18.37
C SER A 15 -11.59 16.43 -17.14
N ASN A 16 -11.93 15.98 -15.93
CA ASN A 16 -11.56 16.63 -14.67
C ASN A 16 -10.58 15.80 -13.80
N LEU A 17 -9.87 14.83 -14.39
CA LEU A 17 -8.82 14.11 -13.67
C LEU A 17 -7.60 15.02 -13.48
N GLN A 18 -7.22 15.25 -12.23
CA GLN A 18 -6.03 16.02 -11.86
C GLN A 18 -5.06 15.13 -11.08
N GLU A 19 -3.78 15.16 -11.45
CA GLU A 19 -2.72 14.62 -10.60
C GLU A 19 -2.58 15.51 -9.36
N VAL A 20 -2.87 14.96 -8.18
CA VAL A 20 -2.79 15.67 -6.90
C VAL A 20 -1.41 15.53 -6.27
N GLY A 21 -0.77 14.38 -6.43
CA GLY A 21 0.58 14.11 -5.95
C GLY A 21 1.12 12.79 -6.48
N SER A 22 2.44 12.60 -6.37
CA SER A 22 3.13 11.40 -6.83
C SER A 22 4.31 11.06 -5.93
N LEU A 23 4.63 9.77 -5.87
CA LEU A 23 5.80 9.22 -5.18
C LEU A 23 6.44 8.18 -6.11
N ASN A 24 7.74 8.32 -6.37
CA ASN A 24 8.49 7.29 -7.08
C ASN A 24 8.90 6.19 -6.08
N THR A 25 8.47 4.95 -6.33
CA THR A 25 8.80 3.79 -5.49
C THR A 25 10.03 3.02 -5.98
N GLU A 26 10.77 3.56 -6.94
CA GLU A 26 11.98 2.98 -7.54
C GLU A 26 11.79 1.53 -8.02
N GLY A 27 10.69 1.29 -8.74
CA GLY A 27 10.38 -0.02 -9.30
C GLY A 27 8.98 -0.07 -9.90
N THR A 28 8.59 -1.24 -10.40
CA THR A 28 7.25 -1.44 -10.98
C THR A 28 6.25 -1.73 -9.87
N ALA A 29 5.33 -0.80 -9.60
CA ALA A 29 4.20 -1.07 -8.71
C ALA A 29 3.23 -2.04 -9.40
N LEU A 30 3.00 -3.21 -8.78
CA LEU A 30 2.21 -4.31 -9.35
C LEU A 30 0.87 -4.52 -8.64
N GLY A 31 0.78 -4.13 -7.38
CA GLY A 31 -0.42 -4.31 -6.56
C GLY A 31 -0.58 -3.16 -5.58
N VAL A 32 -1.83 -2.83 -5.28
CA VAL A 32 -2.19 -1.75 -4.36
C VAL A 32 -3.37 -2.14 -3.48
N VAL A 33 -3.27 -1.84 -2.18
CA VAL A 33 -4.40 -1.91 -1.22
C VAL A 33 -4.38 -0.64 -0.37
N ILE A 34 -5.55 -0.09 -0.09
CA ILE A 34 -5.71 1.12 0.74
C ILE A 34 -6.35 0.71 2.08
N SER A 35 -5.81 1.22 3.19
CA SER A 35 -6.43 1.11 4.51
C SER A 35 -6.28 2.43 5.27
N GLY A 36 -7.38 3.17 5.40
CA GLY A 36 -7.37 4.51 5.98
C GLY A 36 -6.46 5.46 5.19
N GLN A 37 -5.47 6.04 5.87
CA GLN A 37 -4.49 6.97 5.29
C GLN A 37 -3.24 6.28 4.73
N TYR A 38 -3.22 4.94 4.66
CA TYR A 38 -2.06 4.19 4.18
C TYR A 38 -2.38 3.46 2.88
N ILE A 39 -1.44 3.55 1.94
CA ILE A 39 -1.37 2.71 0.76
C ILE A 39 -0.30 1.64 0.98
N TYR A 40 -0.66 0.40 0.71
CA TYR A 40 0.25 -0.73 0.67
C TYR A 40 0.50 -1.10 -0.79
N LEU A 41 1.77 -1.23 -1.18
CA LEU A 41 2.16 -1.53 -2.55
C LEU A 41 3.04 -2.78 -2.60
N THR A 42 2.94 -3.53 -3.68
CA THR A 42 3.96 -4.50 -4.09
C THR A 42 4.72 -3.93 -5.27
N VAL A 43 6.05 -3.98 -5.21
CA VAL A 43 6.96 -3.31 -6.14
C VAL A 43 7.96 -4.33 -6.70
N GLY A 44 7.47 -5.43 -7.28
CA GLY A 44 8.32 -6.48 -7.86
C GLY A 44 9.39 -6.99 -6.89
N GLU A 45 10.64 -7.07 -7.35
CA GLU A 45 11.81 -7.44 -6.53
C GLU A 45 12.11 -6.45 -5.40
N ALA A 46 11.60 -5.23 -5.50
CA ALA A 46 11.74 -4.28 -4.41
C ALA A 46 10.88 -4.71 -3.20
N GLY A 47 9.88 -5.57 -3.38
CA GLY A 47 9.08 -6.16 -2.31
C GLY A 47 7.85 -5.32 -1.94
N PHE A 48 7.60 -5.12 -0.64
CA PHE A 48 6.42 -4.44 -0.11
C PHE A 48 6.74 -3.01 0.35
N ARG A 49 5.82 -2.07 0.12
CA ARG A 49 5.94 -0.66 0.52
C ARG A 49 4.70 -0.18 1.26
N VAL A 50 4.88 0.75 2.19
CA VAL A 50 3.82 1.41 2.95
C VAL A 50 3.97 2.91 2.78
N ILE A 51 2.97 3.54 2.17
CA ILE A 51 2.94 4.96 1.86
C ILE A 51 1.87 5.62 2.74
N ASP A 52 2.24 6.68 3.46
CA ASP A 52 1.30 7.57 4.14
C ASP A 52 0.79 8.61 3.13
N ILE A 53 -0.53 8.67 2.98
CA ILE A 53 -1.25 9.59 2.10
C ILE A 53 -2.11 10.58 2.91
N SER A 54 -1.75 10.87 4.16
CA SER A 54 -2.45 11.87 4.98
C SER A 54 -2.49 13.25 4.32
N THR A 55 -1.48 13.56 3.52
CA THR A 55 -1.40 14.76 2.68
C THR A 55 -1.28 14.31 1.22
N PRO A 56 -2.37 14.27 0.46
CA PRO A 56 -2.39 13.70 -0.90
C PRO A 56 -1.40 14.35 -1.86
N GLU A 57 -1.06 15.63 -1.65
CA GLU A 57 -0.13 16.38 -2.49
C GLU A 57 1.33 15.99 -2.24
N THR A 58 1.62 15.40 -1.08
CA THR A 58 2.95 15.02 -0.64
C THR A 58 2.92 13.64 0.03
N PRO A 59 2.64 12.56 -0.72
CA PRO A 59 2.71 11.20 -0.20
C PRO A 59 4.13 10.88 0.29
N VAL A 60 4.26 10.09 1.36
CA VAL A 60 5.55 9.75 1.97
C VAL A 60 5.64 8.25 2.23
N GLU A 61 6.72 7.61 1.79
CA GLU A 61 7.02 6.24 2.21
C GLU A 61 7.38 6.20 3.70
N VAL A 62 6.61 5.45 4.48
CA VAL A 62 6.78 5.29 5.93
C VAL A 62 7.26 3.90 6.33
N GLY A 63 7.37 2.98 5.37
CA GLY A 63 7.91 1.65 5.60
C GLY A 63 8.13 0.87 4.31
N SER A 64 9.11 -0.01 4.37
CA SER A 64 9.41 -0.96 3.32
C SER A 64 9.82 -2.30 3.92
N TRP A 65 9.57 -3.35 3.16
CA TRP A 65 9.99 -4.69 3.54
C TRP A 65 10.32 -5.49 2.29
N ASP A 66 11.53 -6.03 2.25
CA ASP A 66 11.95 -6.99 1.24
C ASP A 66 11.31 -8.34 1.54
N THR A 67 10.51 -8.85 0.60
CA THR A 67 9.88 -10.15 0.73
C THR A 67 10.85 -11.30 0.48
N ASN A 68 12.09 -11.04 0.06
CA ASN A 68 13.07 -12.00 -0.45
C ASN A 68 12.53 -12.77 -1.67
N GLY A 69 11.81 -12.05 -2.52
CA GLY A 69 11.13 -12.57 -3.69
C GLY A 69 10.52 -11.43 -4.50
N THR A 70 9.73 -11.80 -5.49
CA THR A 70 9.04 -10.89 -6.38
C THR A 70 7.59 -10.76 -5.92
N ALA A 71 7.30 -9.68 -5.21
CA ALA A 71 5.95 -9.39 -4.74
C ALA A 71 5.08 -8.86 -5.88
N ARG A 72 3.95 -9.52 -6.16
CA ARG A 72 3.11 -9.23 -7.35
C ARG A 72 1.70 -8.78 -7.03
N GLY A 73 1.05 -9.44 -6.08
CA GLY A 73 -0.36 -9.22 -5.79
C GLY A 73 -0.62 -8.83 -4.34
N LEU A 74 -1.69 -8.07 -4.12
CA LEU A 74 -2.17 -7.71 -2.80
C LEU A 74 -3.67 -7.99 -2.65
N ALA A 75 -4.07 -8.40 -1.45
CA ALA A 75 -5.46 -8.38 -1.00
C ALA A 75 -5.53 -7.90 0.46
N GLY A 76 -6.56 -7.13 0.81
CA GLY A 76 -6.81 -6.66 2.18
C GLY A 76 -8.04 -7.33 2.79
N SER A 77 -7.98 -7.69 4.08
CA SER A 77 -9.16 -8.09 4.86
C SER A 77 -9.00 -7.68 6.32
N GLY A 78 -9.83 -6.74 6.78
CA GLY A 78 -9.71 -6.16 8.11
C GLY A 78 -8.33 -5.52 8.31
N ASN A 79 -7.59 -5.98 9.31
CA ASN A 79 -6.22 -5.55 9.60
C ASN A 79 -5.14 -6.44 8.94
N LEU A 80 -5.52 -7.30 8.00
CA LEU A 80 -4.59 -8.18 7.30
C LEU A 80 -4.37 -7.69 5.87
N VAL A 81 -3.12 -7.77 5.43
CA VAL A 81 -2.72 -7.65 4.02
C VAL A 81 -2.07 -8.96 3.61
N PHE A 82 -2.55 -9.53 2.51
CA PHE A 82 -2.05 -10.75 1.90
C PHE A 82 -1.20 -10.37 0.70
N VAL A 83 0.06 -10.81 0.67
CA VAL A 83 0.98 -10.60 -0.44
C VAL A 83 1.17 -11.91 -1.18
N ALA A 84 0.90 -11.89 -2.48
CA ALA A 84 1.28 -12.98 -3.37
C ALA A 84 2.70 -12.70 -3.89
N ASP A 85 3.65 -13.51 -3.45
CA ASP A 85 5.06 -13.47 -3.81
C ASP A 85 5.41 -14.71 -4.65
N ALA A 86 6.18 -14.52 -5.73
CA ALA A 86 6.46 -15.59 -6.68
C ALA A 86 7.37 -16.69 -6.11
N GLU A 87 8.25 -16.36 -5.17
CA GLU A 87 9.23 -17.27 -4.59
C GLU A 87 8.83 -17.72 -3.17
N GLN A 88 8.15 -16.85 -2.42
CA GLN A 88 7.73 -17.12 -1.04
C GLN A 88 6.28 -17.62 -0.92
N GLY A 89 5.50 -17.57 -2.00
CA GLY A 89 4.08 -17.95 -1.99
C GLY A 89 3.20 -16.89 -1.33
N LEU A 90 2.44 -17.27 -0.29
CA LEU A 90 1.54 -16.36 0.41
C LEU A 90 2.20 -15.81 1.69
N ILE A 91 2.35 -14.49 1.75
CA ILE A 91 2.80 -13.79 2.95
C ILE A 91 1.62 -13.04 3.57
N VAL A 92 1.47 -13.14 4.90
CA VAL A 92 0.41 -12.47 5.65
C VAL A 92 1.01 -11.38 6.54
N ILE A 93 0.62 -10.14 6.32
CA ILE A 93 1.09 -8.97 7.06
C ILE A 93 -0.06 -8.42 7.91
N ILE A 94 0.20 -8.16 9.19
CA ILE A 94 -0.75 -7.48 10.08
C ILE A 94 -0.50 -5.97 10.01
N GLN A 95 -1.53 -5.21 9.65
CA GLN A 95 -1.61 -3.75 9.79
C GLN A 95 -1.69 -3.40 11.28
N THR A 96 -0.56 -3.39 11.98
CA THR A 96 -0.53 -2.81 13.32
C THR A 96 -0.57 -1.29 13.18
N ARG A 97 -1.47 -0.63 13.91
CA ARG A 97 -1.43 0.84 14.04
C ARG A 97 -0.08 1.17 14.64
N LEU A 98 0.82 1.75 13.84
CA LEU A 98 2.11 2.22 14.34
C LEU A 98 1.85 3.27 15.40
N THR A 99 1.96 2.88 16.67
CA THR A 99 1.93 3.84 17.76
C THR A 99 3.20 4.70 17.66
N ARG A 100 3.17 5.96 18.14
CA ARG A 100 4.34 6.85 18.11
C ARG A 100 5.62 6.21 18.66
N GLN A 101 5.50 5.23 19.57
CA GLN A 101 6.63 4.48 20.12
C GLN A 101 7.28 3.50 19.14
N GLN A 102 6.54 2.91 18.19
CA GLN A 102 7.08 1.94 17.23
C GLN A 102 7.84 2.61 16.07
N ARG A 103 7.64 3.91 15.84
CA ARG A 103 8.39 4.72 14.87
C ARG A 103 9.88 4.85 15.22
N PHE A 104 10.27 4.69 16.48
CA PHE A 104 11.66 4.74 16.92
C PHE A 104 12.39 3.39 16.77
N ALA A 105 11.66 2.28 16.75
CA ALA A 105 12.27 0.94 16.73
C ALA A 105 12.84 0.52 15.37
N ILE A 106 12.38 1.13 14.26
CA ILE A 106 12.84 0.78 12.91
C ILE A 106 14.23 1.39 12.59
N ARG A 107 14.68 2.41 13.33
CA ARG A 107 15.94 3.12 13.04
C ARG A 107 17.20 2.48 13.64
N LEU A 108 17.13 1.33 14.33
CA LEU A 108 18.26 0.76 15.07
C LEU A 108 18.67 -0.68 14.72
N SER A 109 18.09 -1.34 13.70
CA SER A 109 18.43 -2.75 13.40
C SER A 109 19.49 -2.97 12.31
N LYS A 110 20.38 -2.01 12.05
CA LYS A 110 21.60 -2.27 11.27
C LYS A 110 22.77 -1.49 11.87
N THR A 111 23.42 -2.04 12.90
CA THR A 111 24.87 -1.95 13.13
C THR A 111 25.24 -2.97 14.22
N VAL A 112 26.37 -3.67 13.99
CA VAL A 112 27.18 -4.52 14.89
C VAL A 112 26.86 -6.03 14.90
N MET A 113 27.52 -6.75 13.98
CA MET A 113 28.62 -7.64 14.41
C MET A 113 29.94 -6.94 14.05
#